data_AF-A0A183CAZ5-F1
#
_entry.id   AF-A0A183CAZ5-F1
#
_cell.length_a   1.000
_cell.length_b   1.000
_cell.length_c   1.000
_cell.angle_alpha   90.00
_cell.angle_beta   90.00
_cell.angle_gamma   90.00
#
_symmetry.space_group_name_H-M   'P 1'
#
loop_
_entity.id
_entity.type
_entity.pdbx_description
1 polymer ?
#
loop_
_entity_poly.entity_id
_entity_poly.type
_entity_poly.pdbx_seq_one_letter_code
_entity_poly.pdbx_strand_id
1 'polypeptide(L)'
;MELLFFNPDEYERLYNCSAYEIDQVPLSKRQNIKLGFIFLSIGIICEVLYVPCMIAIRKHMDSTCFKFMFYIAIADMLCLLVCGIVTGYLAIIGAVFCTAPTFIYISGAFALALWVTETTAEMFLAFNRCVELSSSRLADLLFGGKRIYLWMVVTTLYGMYFVLFTKPLIFNGIYITWFQNPHVGYIDSFEDTYRNSMQSIHNVIVVAVLPSIYLLFALILFVKGRKISAAAGPNASLVNQKSIFIQVVLISCVNAIASAIYVSMNLVPLSKLLILVGHFCWIMAHGIPPIIYLLLNKTVRHDVLVMFVRPIGMVFPFITLPSGGKTSIIRTLETNRVTVTNTSKSIHIIMLQTNRVKPLATIEPSHHHQSANANELLKVYFDPPEVQYLVTVSKVIDFDEGTYRIIANGLRTKTQPDGREMIKLNKTILADFEYISFIFVRSDGLKALGVVSGDEAREEKELAFDYYENGG
;
A
#
# COMPACT_ATOMS: atom_id res chain seq x y z
N MET A 1 -19.77 5.55 -26.96
CA MET A 1 -19.13 5.09 -28.22
C MET A 1 -20.15 4.55 -29.21
N GLU A 2 -21.30 4.08 -28.74
CA GLU A 2 -22.40 3.59 -29.56
C GLU A 2 -22.81 4.57 -30.67
N LEU A 3 -22.97 5.85 -30.35
CA LEU A 3 -23.28 6.87 -31.36
C LEU A 3 -22.22 6.92 -32.46
N LEU A 4 -20.94 6.93 -32.09
CA LEU A 4 -19.83 7.06 -33.04
C LEU A 4 -19.68 5.85 -33.97
N PHE A 5 -19.91 4.63 -33.47
CA PHE A 5 -19.65 3.40 -34.24
C PHE A 5 -20.90 2.73 -34.81
N PHE A 6 -22.05 2.86 -34.15
CA PHE A 6 -23.25 2.10 -34.47
C PHE A 6 -24.44 2.97 -34.90
N ASN A 7 -24.48 4.24 -34.49
CA ASN A 7 -25.55 5.19 -34.86
C ASN A 7 -24.98 6.49 -35.48
N PRO A 8 -24.31 6.42 -36.65
CA PRO A 8 -23.60 7.56 -37.23
C PRO A 8 -24.53 8.74 -37.58
N ASP A 9 -25.78 8.49 -37.95
CA ASP A 9 -26.75 9.55 -38.25
C ASP A 9 -27.08 10.39 -37.00
N GLU A 10 -27.24 9.72 -35.85
CA GLU A 10 -27.48 10.37 -34.58
C GLU A 10 -26.22 11.09 -34.06
N TYR A 11 -25.03 10.51 -34.33
CA TYR A 11 -23.77 11.21 -34.06
C TYR A 11 -23.67 12.49 -34.87
N GLU A 12 -23.91 12.45 -36.18
CA GLU A 12 -23.85 13.64 -37.04
C GLU A 12 -24.91 14.68 -36.63
N ARG A 13 -26.11 14.25 -36.25
CA ARG A 13 -27.15 15.15 -35.75
C ARG A 13 -26.72 15.91 -34.50
N LEU A 14 -25.99 15.27 -33.58
CA LEU A 14 -25.59 15.83 -32.29
C LEU A 14 -24.20 16.49 -32.28
N TYR A 15 -23.29 16.03 -33.12
CA TYR A 15 -21.87 16.36 -33.05
C TYR A 15 -21.32 16.88 -34.40
N ASN A 16 -22.18 17.32 -35.32
CA ASN A 16 -21.70 18.02 -36.51
C ASN A 16 -21.05 19.36 -36.13
N CYS A 17 -20.12 19.79 -36.99
CA CYS A 17 -19.38 21.04 -36.83
C CYS A 17 -19.75 22.07 -37.90
N SER A 18 -20.89 21.91 -38.55
CA SER A 18 -21.37 22.81 -39.62
C SER A 18 -22.24 23.96 -39.09
N ALA A 19 -22.65 23.91 -37.83
CA ALA A 19 -23.54 24.91 -37.24
C ALA A 19 -22.87 26.26 -36.95
N TYR A 20 -21.54 26.31 -36.84
CA TYR A 20 -20.78 27.54 -36.60
C TYR A 20 -19.32 27.42 -37.05
N GLU A 21 -18.72 28.56 -37.34
CA GLU A 21 -17.29 28.66 -37.64
C GLU A 21 -16.48 28.75 -36.34
N ILE A 22 -15.41 27.95 -36.24
CA ILE A 22 -14.56 27.89 -35.03
C ILE A 22 -13.93 29.26 -34.72
N ASP A 23 -13.64 30.06 -35.75
CA ASP A 23 -12.97 31.36 -35.64
C ASP A 23 -13.88 32.51 -35.22
N GLN A 24 -15.19 32.27 -35.04
CA GLN A 24 -16.08 33.23 -34.38
C GLN A 24 -15.59 33.60 -32.97
N VAL A 25 -14.93 32.65 -32.29
CA VAL A 25 -14.17 32.90 -31.08
C VAL A 25 -12.69 32.95 -31.45
N PRO A 26 -12.03 34.12 -31.35
CA PRO A 26 -10.62 34.26 -31.67
C PRO A 26 -9.76 33.25 -30.90
N LEU A 27 -8.71 32.74 -31.55
CA LEU A 27 -7.79 31.77 -30.97
C LEU A 27 -7.22 32.26 -29.62
N SER A 28 -6.94 33.56 -29.49
CA SER A 28 -6.45 34.18 -28.24
C SER A 28 -7.40 34.07 -27.05
N LYS A 29 -8.70 33.86 -27.29
CA LYS A 29 -9.71 33.63 -26.24
C LYS A 29 -9.92 32.14 -25.92
N ARG A 30 -9.44 31.24 -26.79
CA ARG A 30 -9.52 29.78 -26.62
C ARG A 30 -8.22 29.20 -26.06
N GLN A 31 -7.09 29.83 -26.38
CA GLN A 31 -5.77 29.43 -25.90
C GLN A 31 -5.53 29.88 -24.47
N ASN A 32 -5.04 28.96 -23.66
CA ASN A 32 -4.69 29.21 -22.27
C ASN A 32 -3.31 28.60 -21.97
N ILE A 33 -2.28 29.17 -22.60
CA ILE A 33 -0.90 28.65 -22.57
C ILE A 33 -0.40 28.42 -21.14
N LYS A 34 -0.57 29.41 -20.24
CA LYS A 34 -0.08 29.32 -18.85
C LYS A 34 -0.74 28.16 -18.09
N LEU A 35 -2.06 28.09 -18.11
CA LEU A 35 -2.81 27.03 -17.42
C LEU A 35 -2.58 25.66 -18.07
N GLY A 36 -2.47 25.61 -19.40
CA GLY A 36 -2.14 24.39 -20.12
C GLY A 36 -0.78 23.80 -19.72
N PHE A 37 0.27 24.64 -19.60
CA PHE A 37 1.56 24.20 -19.07
C PHE A 37 1.49 23.73 -17.61
N ILE A 38 0.69 24.41 -16.77
CA ILE A 38 0.50 24.01 -15.37
C ILE A 38 -0.14 22.61 -15.30
N PHE A 39 -1.25 22.38 -16.01
CA PHE A 39 -1.93 21.07 -16.00
C PHE A 39 -1.10 19.95 -16.61
N LEU A 40 -0.43 20.23 -17.73
CA LEU A 40 0.48 19.28 -18.36
C LEU A 40 1.63 18.90 -17.42
N SER A 41 2.24 19.88 -16.74
CA SER A 41 3.33 19.64 -15.79
C SER A 41 2.86 18.84 -14.57
N ILE A 42 1.71 19.19 -13.99
CA ILE A 42 1.13 18.45 -12.86
C ILE A 42 0.86 16.99 -13.26
N GLY A 43 0.25 16.77 -14.43
CA GLY A 43 -0.03 15.43 -14.95
C GLY A 43 1.25 14.60 -15.08
N ILE A 44 2.28 15.14 -15.75
CA ILE A 44 3.58 14.44 -15.94
C ILE A 44 4.25 14.14 -14.60
N ILE A 45 4.29 15.09 -13.67
CA ILE A 45 4.89 14.88 -12.35
C ILE A 45 4.16 13.76 -11.59
N CYS A 46 2.82 13.77 -11.60
CA CYS A 46 2.03 12.75 -10.92
C CYS A 46 2.23 11.35 -11.54
N GLU A 47 2.25 11.25 -12.87
CA GLU A 47 2.56 10.00 -13.59
C GLU A 47 3.91 9.43 -13.17
N VAL A 48 4.96 10.27 -13.16
CA VAL A 48 6.31 9.85 -12.76
C VAL A 48 6.33 9.38 -11.29
N LEU A 49 5.57 10.03 -10.41
CA LEU A 49 5.47 9.63 -9.00
C LEU A 49 4.69 8.32 -8.80
N TYR A 50 3.72 8.01 -9.66
CA TYR A 50 2.97 6.76 -9.59
C TYR A 50 3.84 5.54 -9.86
N VAL A 51 4.76 5.61 -10.83
CA VAL A 51 5.59 4.46 -11.26
C VAL A 51 6.28 3.75 -10.09
N PRO A 52 7.11 4.41 -9.25
CA PRO A 52 7.75 3.75 -8.12
C PRO A 52 6.73 3.28 -7.06
N CYS A 53 5.64 4.04 -6.84
CA CYS A 53 4.59 3.65 -5.91
C CYS A 53 3.91 2.35 -6.33
N MET A 54 3.59 2.18 -7.62
CA MET A 54 2.99 0.97 -8.16
C MET A 54 3.90 -0.23 -8.03
N ILE A 55 5.20 -0.07 -8.31
CA ILE A 55 6.18 -1.15 -8.16
C ILE A 55 6.26 -1.59 -6.69
N ALA A 56 6.22 -0.65 -5.74
CA ALA A 56 6.18 -0.96 -4.31
C ALA A 56 4.87 -1.64 -3.90
N ILE A 57 3.71 -1.11 -4.30
CA ILE A 57 2.38 -1.70 -4.03
C ILE A 57 2.30 -3.14 -4.55
N ARG A 58 2.86 -3.41 -5.74
CA ARG A 58 2.84 -4.74 -6.37
C ARG A 58 3.44 -5.83 -5.47
N LYS A 59 4.43 -5.49 -4.63
CA LYS A 59 5.08 -6.44 -3.70
C LYS A 59 4.18 -6.89 -2.57
N HIS A 60 3.12 -6.14 -2.25
CA HIS A 60 2.24 -6.38 -1.11
C HIS A 60 0.83 -6.82 -1.52
N MET A 61 0.65 -7.26 -2.77
CA MET A 61 -0.63 -7.67 -3.32
C MET A 61 -1.22 -8.95 -2.70
N ASP A 62 -0.58 -9.56 -1.71
CA ASP A 62 -1.22 -10.60 -0.90
C ASP A 62 -2.37 -10.03 -0.07
N SER A 63 -2.27 -8.75 0.32
CA SER A 63 -3.33 -8.01 0.99
C SER A 63 -4.40 -7.53 0.00
N THR A 64 -5.66 -7.76 0.37
CA THR A 64 -6.86 -7.29 -0.33
C THR A 64 -6.84 -5.79 -0.64
N CYS A 65 -6.36 -4.93 0.26
CA CYS A 65 -6.29 -3.50 -0.03
C CYS A 65 -5.20 -3.12 -1.02
N PHE A 66 -4.03 -3.73 -0.96
CA PHE A 66 -3.00 -3.44 -1.94
C PHE A 66 -3.42 -3.89 -3.34
N LYS A 67 -4.23 -4.95 -3.46
CA LYS A 67 -4.89 -5.31 -4.74
C LYS A 67 -5.81 -4.18 -5.25
N PHE A 68 -6.70 -3.65 -4.40
CA PHE A 68 -7.55 -2.51 -4.78
C PHE A 68 -6.74 -1.25 -5.10
N MET A 69 -5.76 -0.90 -4.28
CA MET A 69 -4.89 0.26 -4.52
C MET A 69 -4.13 0.12 -5.85
N PHE A 70 -3.67 -1.08 -6.20
CA PHE A 70 -3.01 -1.32 -7.48
C PHE A 70 -3.99 -1.12 -8.66
N TYR A 71 -5.21 -1.65 -8.52
CA TYR A 71 -6.26 -1.47 -9.54
C TYR A 71 -6.67 0.00 -9.72
N ILE A 72 -6.87 0.72 -8.61
CA ILE A 72 -7.19 2.17 -8.61
C ILE A 72 -6.04 2.97 -9.23
N ALA A 73 -4.79 2.70 -8.87
CA ALA A 73 -3.63 3.40 -9.43
C ALA A 73 -3.52 3.27 -10.96
N ILE A 74 -3.90 2.13 -11.54
CA ILE A 74 -3.97 1.98 -13.00
C ILE A 74 -5.03 2.91 -13.59
N ALA A 75 -6.22 2.96 -12.99
CA ALA A 75 -7.29 3.85 -13.44
C ALA A 75 -6.92 5.32 -13.28
N ASP A 76 -6.27 5.69 -12.17
CA ASP A 76 -5.78 7.05 -11.90
C ASP A 76 -4.78 7.52 -12.94
N MET A 77 -3.77 6.72 -13.25
CA MET A 77 -2.79 7.04 -14.30
C MET A 77 -3.49 7.22 -15.65
N LEU A 78 -4.32 6.26 -16.07
CA LEU A 78 -5.05 6.39 -17.33
C LEU A 78 -5.94 7.64 -17.37
N CYS A 79 -6.54 8.04 -16.23
CA CYS A 79 -7.36 9.25 -16.16
C CYS A 79 -6.49 10.52 -16.18
N LEU A 80 -5.34 10.53 -15.50
CA LEU A 80 -4.36 11.63 -15.50
C LEU A 80 -3.80 11.94 -16.88
N LEU A 81 -3.60 10.91 -17.71
CA LEU A 81 -3.27 11.11 -19.12
C LEU A 81 -4.29 12.02 -19.80
N VAL A 82 -5.59 11.90 -19.47
CA VAL A 82 -6.64 12.72 -20.08
C VAL A 82 -6.84 14.05 -19.35
N CYS A 83 -7.15 14.02 -18.06
CA CYS A 83 -7.51 15.21 -17.29
C CYS A 83 -6.31 16.13 -17.03
N GLY A 84 -5.08 15.59 -16.99
CA GLY A 84 -3.86 16.38 -16.84
C GLY A 84 -3.19 16.68 -18.19
N ILE A 85 -2.67 15.64 -18.85
CA ILE A 85 -1.76 15.80 -20.00
C ILE A 85 -2.51 16.23 -21.26
N VAL A 86 -3.52 15.48 -21.70
CA VAL A 86 -4.32 15.81 -22.90
C VAL A 86 -5.02 17.14 -22.70
N THR A 87 -5.62 17.38 -21.54
CA THR A 87 -6.26 18.67 -21.23
C THR A 87 -5.25 19.81 -21.32
N GLY A 88 -4.07 19.67 -20.72
CA GLY A 88 -3.01 20.67 -20.79
C GLY A 88 -2.57 20.97 -22.23
N TYR A 89 -2.39 19.93 -23.05
CA TYR A 89 -2.07 20.07 -24.47
C TYR A 89 -3.18 20.79 -25.25
N LEU A 90 -4.43 20.35 -25.11
CA LEU A 90 -5.58 20.94 -25.80
C LEU A 90 -5.79 22.41 -25.39
N ALA A 91 -5.47 22.76 -24.14
CA ALA A 91 -5.51 24.14 -23.64
C ALA A 91 -4.44 25.04 -24.27
N ILE A 92 -3.22 24.52 -24.50
CA ILE A 92 -2.14 25.27 -25.15
C ILE A 92 -2.50 25.62 -26.59
N ILE A 93 -3.05 24.66 -27.34
CA ILE A 93 -3.44 24.88 -28.74
C ILE A 93 -4.77 25.62 -28.87
N GLY A 94 -5.56 25.73 -27.80
CA GLY A 94 -6.88 26.38 -27.80
C GLY A 94 -7.95 25.57 -28.53
N ALA A 95 -7.86 24.25 -28.41
CA ALA A 95 -8.78 23.33 -29.05
C ALA A 95 -10.19 23.45 -28.46
N VAL A 96 -11.17 23.35 -29.33
CA VAL A 96 -12.58 23.12 -29.00
C VAL A 96 -12.99 21.82 -29.68
N PHE A 97 -14.20 21.32 -29.42
CA PHE A 97 -14.66 20.06 -29.98
C PHE A 97 -14.38 19.93 -31.49
N CYS A 98 -14.79 20.93 -32.28
CA CYS A 98 -14.64 20.93 -33.73
C CYS A 98 -13.20 21.08 -34.25
N THR A 99 -12.21 21.34 -33.38
CA THR A 99 -10.79 21.29 -33.76
C THR A 99 -10.32 19.86 -34.02
N ALA A 100 -10.80 18.90 -33.21
CA ALA A 100 -10.42 17.50 -33.31
C ALA A 100 -11.55 16.60 -32.77
N PRO A 101 -12.71 16.53 -33.45
CA PRO A 101 -13.95 15.98 -32.90
C PRO A 101 -13.80 14.52 -32.47
N THR A 102 -13.21 13.68 -33.32
CA THR A 102 -13.00 12.26 -33.02
C THR A 102 -12.08 12.06 -31.82
N PHE A 103 -10.94 12.77 -31.78
CA PHE A 103 -9.98 12.64 -30.68
C PHE A 103 -10.58 13.09 -29.35
N ILE A 104 -11.25 14.25 -29.33
CA ILE A 104 -11.86 14.80 -28.12
C ILE A 104 -13.01 13.91 -27.64
N TYR A 105 -13.87 13.45 -28.55
CA TYR A 105 -14.99 12.56 -28.22
C TYR A 105 -14.49 11.25 -27.59
N ILE A 106 -13.52 10.60 -28.22
CA ILE A 106 -12.93 9.34 -27.73
C ILE A 106 -12.28 9.56 -26.37
N SER A 107 -11.43 10.58 -26.25
CA SER A 107 -10.72 10.90 -25.01
C SER A 107 -11.68 11.13 -23.85
N GLY A 108 -12.75 11.89 -24.07
CA GLY A 108 -13.71 12.18 -23.02
C GLY A 108 -14.65 11.03 -22.67
N ALA A 109 -14.91 10.10 -23.59
CA ALA A 109 -15.57 8.83 -23.29
C ALA A 109 -14.71 7.97 -22.35
N PHE A 110 -13.41 7.85 -22.65
CA PHE A 110 -12.47 7.14 -21.79
C PHE A 110 -12.31 7.82 -20.43
N ALA A 111 -12.17 9.15 -20.40
CA ALA A 111 -12.04 9.90 -19.17
C ALA A 111 -13.24 9.70 -18.24
N LEU A 112 -14.46 9.75 -18.79
CA LEU A 112 -15.68 9.52 -18.02
C LEU A 112 -15.76 8.09 -17.48
N ALA A 113 -15.41 7.10 -18.30
CA ALA A 113 -15.42 5.71 -17.87
C ALA A 113 -14.38 5.42 -16.79
N LEU A 114 -13.18 6.00 -16.91
CA LEU A 114 -12.12 5.86 -15.91
C LEU A 114 -12.53 6.53 -14.60
N TRP A 115 -13.11 7.73 -14.64
CA TRP A 115 -13.69 8.41 -13.47
C TRP A 115 -14.71 7.53 -12.72
N VAL A 116 -15.66 6.96 -13.47
CA VAL A 116 -16.71 6.11 -12.88
C VAL A 116 -16.12 4.81 -12.32
N THR A 117 -15.16 4.21 -13.03
CA THR A 117 -14.47 2.99 -12.60
C THR A 117 -13.70 3.23 -11.31
N GLU A 118 -12.89 4.28 -11.29
CA GLU A 118 -12.01 4.63 -10.18
C GLU A 118 -12.83 4.93 -8.91
N THR A 119 -13.73 5.91 -8.96
CA THR A 119 -14.58 6.27 -7.81
C THR A 119 -15.45 5.10 -7.30
N THR A 120 -15.89 4.18 -8.16
CA THR A 120 -16.60 2.98 -7.72
C THR A 120 -15.66 2.00 -7.00
N ALA A 121 -14.43 1.83 -7.50
CA ALA A 121 -13.43 1.00 -6.85
C ALA A 121 -12.98 1.58 -5.50
N GLU A 122 -12.91 2.92 -5.39
CA GLU A 122 -12.68 3.58 -4.10
C GLU A 122 -13.79 3.28 -3.09
N MET A 123 -15.07 3.33 -3.50
CA MET A 123 -16.18 2.95 -2.61
C MET A 123 -16.06 1.49 -2.15
N PHE A 124 -15.66 0.58 -3.04
CA PHE A 124 -15.42 -0.82 -2.66
C PHE A 124 -14.19 -0.98 -1.77
N LEU A 125 -13.13 -0.20 -1.96
CA LEU A 125 -11.99 -0.16 -1.04
C LEU A 125 -12.44 0.36 0.34
N ALA A 126 -13.23 1.44 0.39
CA ALA A 126 -13.81 1.99 1.62
C ALA A 126 -14.62 0.94 2.38
N PHE A 127 -15.48 0.22 1.66
CA PHE A 127 -16.29 -0.86 2.19
C PHE A 127 -15.42 -2.03 2.67
N ASN A 128 -14.40 -2.43 1.91
CA ASN A 128 -13.42 -3.42 2.31
C ASN A 128 -12.73 -3.05 3.64
N ARG A 129 -12.29 -1.79 3.80
CA ARG A 129 -11.69 -1.29 5.07
C ARG A 129 -12.68 -1.41 6.23
N CYS A 130 -13.95 -1.05 6.03
CA CYS A 130 -15.00 -1.17 7.05
C CYS A 130 -15.21 -2.62 7.48
N VAL A 131 -15.27 -3.54 6.52
CA VAL A 131 -15.51 -4.97 6.77
C VAL A 131 -14.31 -5.60 7.47
N GLU A 132 -13.09 -5.37 7.00
CA GLU A 132 -11.85 -5.87 7.64
C GLU A 132 -11.73 -5.38 9.08
N LEU A 133 -12.06 -4.12 9.34
CA LEU A 133 -12.01 -3.58 10.68
C LEU A 133 -13.13 -4.15 11.56
N SER A 134 -14.30 -4.48 10.99
CA SER A 134 -15.46 -4.97 11.74
C SER A 134 -15.36 -6.47 12.05
N SER A 135 -15.14 -7.31 11.03
CA SER A 135 -15.17 -8.77 11.10
C SER A 135 -14.24 -9.40 10.06
N SER A 136 -13.19 -10.10 10.51
CA SER A 136 -12.28 -10.85 9.64
C SER A 136 -13.01 -11.94 8.84
N ARG A 137 -13.96 -12.65 9.46
CA ARG A 137 -14.75 -13.70 8.80
C ARG A 137 -15.55 -13.16 7.60
N LEU A 138 -16.14 -11.97 7.76
CA LEU A 138 -16.89 -11.35 6.66
C LEU A 138 -15.95 -10.82 5.57
N ALA A 139 -14.78 -10.30 5.96
CA ALA A 139 -13.76 -9.85 5.01
C ALA A 139 -13.26 -11.01 4.15
N ASP A 140 -12.95 -12.15 4.76
CA ASP A 140 -12.53 -13.36 4.05
C ASP A 140 -13.65 -13.92 3.15
N LEU A 141 -14.90 -13.84 3.60
CA LEU A 141 -16.05 -14.28 2.79
C LEU A 141 -16.22 -13.43 1.52
N LEU A 142 -16.14 -12.10 1.65
CA LEU A 142 -16.42 -11.16 0.54
C LEU A 142 -15.22 -10.89 -0.36
N PHE A 143 -14.01 -10.80 0.21
CA PHE A 143 -12.80 -10.36 -0.48
C PHE A 143 -11.68 -11.41 -0.48
N GLY A 144 -11.84 -12.54 0.21
CA GLY A 144 -10.81 -13.57 0.33
C GLY A 144 -10.43 -14.21 -1.01
N GLY A 145 -9.13 -14.49 -1.16
CA GLY A 145 -8.58 -15.23 -2.30
C GLY A 145 -8.88 -14.57 -3.64
N LYS A 146 -9.58 -15.29 -4.52
CA LYS A 146 -9.94 -14.83 -5.87
C LYS A 146 -11.22 -13.99 -5.93
N ARG A 147 -12.02 -13.94 -4.85
CA ARG A 147 -13.32 -13.24 -4.84
C ARG A 147 -13.18 -11.73 -4.99
N ILE A 148 -12.07 -11.16 -4.52
CA ILE A 148 -11.77 -9.74 -4.71
C ILE A 148 -11.76 -9.31 -6.19
N TYR A 149 -11.32 -10.19 -7.10
CA TYR A 149 -11.29 -9.86 -8.52
C TYR A 149 -12.70 -9.73 -9.12
N LEU A 150 -13.73 -10.34 -8.53
CA LEU A 150 -15.12 -10.14 -8.96
C LEU A 150 -15.55 -8.68 -8.75
N TRP A 151 -15.17 -8.07 -7.63
CA TRP A 151 -15.45 -6.66 -7.37
C TRP A 151 -14.77 -5.75 -8.40
N MET A 152 -13.52 -6.04 -8.74
CA MET A 152 -12.79 -5.30 -9.79
C MET A 152 -13.45 -5.46 -11.15
N VAL A 153 -13.86 -6.68 -11.52
CA VAL A 153 -14.56 -6.96 -12.78
C VAL A 153 -15.90 -6.22 -12.85
N VAL A 154 -16.68 -6.20 -11.77
CA VAL A 154 -17.94 -5.43 -11.70
C VAL A 154 -17.68 -3.95 -11.94
N THR A 155 -16.64 -3.40 -11.30
CA THR A 155 -16.24 -2.00 -11.52
C THR A 155 -15.80 -1.75 -12.97
N THR A 156 -14.98 -2.63 -13.56
CA THR A 156 -14.55 -2.48 -14.96
C THR A 156 -15.74 -2.57 -15.93
N LEU A 157 -16.68 -3.49 -15.71
CA LEU A 157 -17.90 -3.63 -16.52
C LEU A 157 -18.76 -2.35 -16.46
N TYR A 158 -18.86 -1.74 -15.29
CA TYR A 158 -19.57 -0.48 -15.12
C TYR A 158 -18.89 0.67 -15.88
N GLY A 159 -17.56 0.77 -15.86
CA GLY A 159 -16.83 1.71 -16.71
C GLY A 159 -17.02 1.46 -18.20
N MET A 160 -16.96 0.20 -18.64
CA MET A 160 -17.19 -0.17 -20.04
C MET A 160 -18.61 0.19 -20.50
N TYR A 161 -19.61 0.06 -19.63
CA TYR A 161 -20.96 0.56 -19.91
C TYR A 161 -20.95 2.06 -20.23
N PHE A 162 -20.20 2.88 -19.48
CA PHE A 162 -20.08 4.31 -19.77
C PHE A 162 -19.39 4.60 -21.10
N VAL A 163 -18.30 3.89 -21.42
CA VAL A 163 -17.64 4.04 -22.73
C VAL A 163 -18.61 3.73 -23.86
N LEU A 164 -19.36 2.64 -23.76
CA LEU A 164 -20.18 2.14 -24.84
C LEU A 164 -21.49 2.92 -24.99
N PHE A 165 -22.27 3.03 -23.92
CA PHE A 165 -23.70 3.39 -23.98
C PHE A 165 -24.04 4.78 -23.44
N THR A 166 -23.04 5.60 -23.07
CA THR A 166 -23.29 6.96 -22.56
C THR A 166 -22.61 8.03 -23.41
N LYS A 167 -23.17 9.26 -23.35
CA LYS A 167 -22.59 10.43 -24.01
C LYS A 167 -21.29 10.85 -23.30
N PRO A 168 -20.20 11.12 -24.03
CA PRO A 168 -18.93 11.45 -23.41
C PRO A 168 -18.91 12.87 -22.86
N LEU A 169 -17.84 13.16 -22.13
CA LEU A 169 -17.43 14.53 -21.86
C LEU A 169 -16.67 15.09 -23.07
N ILE A 170 -16.76 16.39 -23.31
CA ILE A 170 -16.21 17.06 -24.49
C ILE A 170 -15.37 18.26 -24.05
N PHE A 171 -14.10 18.27 -24.43
CA PHE A 171 -13.18 19.35 -24.07
C PHE A 171 -13.54 20.67 -24.75
N ASN A 172 -13.37 21.76 -24.00
CA ASN A 172 -13.50 23.11 -24.51
C ASN A 172 -12.41 24.05 -23.96
N GLY A 173 -11.56 24.57 -24.84
CA GLY A 173 -10.44 25.44 -24.50
C GLY A 173 -10.83 26.81 -23.92
N ILE A 174 -12.05 27.31 -24.17
CA ILE A 174 -12.53 28.60 -23.62
C ILE A 174 -12.59 28.53 -22.08
N TYR A 175 -12.92 27.36 -21.55
CA TYR A 175 -13.08 27.12 -20.11
C TYR A 175 -12.04 26.14 -19.54
N ILE A 176 -11.23 25.52 -20.41
CA ILE A 176 -10.14 24.61 -20.04
C ILE A 176 -10.65 23.41 -19.23
N THR A 177 -11.80 22.88 -19.64
CA THR A 177 -12.39 21.70 -19.00
C THR A 177 -13.29 20.96 -19.98
N TRP A 178 -13.96 19.92 -19.50
CA TRP A 178 -14.80 19.04 -20.29
C TRP A 178 -16.27 19.21 -19.89
N PHE A 179 -17.14 19.31 -20.89
CA PHE A 179 -18.58 19.52 -20.73
C PHE A 179 -19.38 18.43 -21.42
N GLN A 180 -20.68 18.34 -21.11
CA GLN A 180 -21.56 17.44 -21.84
C GLN A 180 -21.93 18.01 -23.22
N ASN A 181 -22.17 19.32 -23.30
CA ASN A 181 -22.45 20.00 -24.56
C ASN A 181 -21.14 20.23 -25.36
N PRO A 182 -21.01 19.71 -26.60
CA PRO A 182 -19.82 19.88 -27.43
C PRO A 182 -19.60 21.33 -27.92
N HIS A 183 -20.63 22.15 -27.92
CA HIS A 183 -20.67 23.47 -28.56
C HIS A 183 -20.68 24.64 -27.57
N VAL A 184 -20.42 24.38 -26.28
CA VAL A 184 -20.38 25.40 -25.21
C VAL A 184 -19.50 26.60 -25.61
N GLY A 185 -20.02 27.80 -25.42
CA GLY A 185 -19.34 29.05 -25.80
C GLY A 185 -19.50 29.45 -27.27
N TYR A 186 -20.18 28.64 -28.09
CA TYR A 186 -20.65 28.98 -29.44
C TYR A 186 -22.17 28.89 -29.53
N ILE A 187 -22.70 27.74 -29.14
CA ILE A 187 -24.14 27.46 -29.08
C ILE A 187 -24.44 26.89 -27.70
N ASP A 188 -24.87 27.79 -26.81
CA ASP A 188 -25.31 27.41 -25.47
C ASP A 188 -26.75 26.89 -25.56
N SER A 189 -26.91 25.63 -25.96
CA SER A 189 -28.19 24.93 -25.80
C SER A 189 -28.29 24.42 -24.35
N PHE A 190 -29.18 25.03 -23.57
CA PHE A 190 -29.55 24.55 -22.23
C PHE A 190 -30.60 23.43 -22.27
N GLU A 191 -31.00 23.00 -23.47
CA GLU A 191 -31.88 21.84 -23.64
C GLU A 191 -31.14 20.55 -23.24
N ASP A 192 -31.86 19.58 -22.67
CA ASP A 192 -31.37 18.30 -22.17
C ASP A 192 -30.72 17.40 -23.26
N THR A 193 -30.55 17.91 -24.47
CA THR A 193 -30.02 17.23 -25.67
C THR A 193 -28.69 16.53 -25.43
N TYR A 194 -27.74 17.17 -24.74
CA TYR A 194 -26.41 16.60 -24.48
C TYR A 194 -26.28 15.98 -23.09
N ARG A 195 -27.33 16.05 -22.28
CA ARG A 195 -27.26 15.67 -20.88
C ARG A 195 -26.93 14.19 -20.74
N ASN A 196 -25.95 13.89 -19.89
CA ASN A 196 -25.65 12.53 -19.46
C ASN A 196 -26.18 12.33 -18.03
N SER A 197 -27.44 11.88 -17.93
CA SER A 197 -28.09 11.62 -16.65
C SER A 197 -27.40 10.52 -15.84
N MET A 198 -26.78 9.54 -16.49
CA MET A 198 -26.05 8.46 -15.82
C MET A 198 -24.82 9.02 -15.09
N GLN A 199 -24.08 9.92 -15.72
CA GLN A 199 -22.99 10.64 -15.05
C GLN A 199 -23.51 11.46 -13.86
N SER A 200 -24.62 12.19 -14.03
CA SER A 200 -25.20 12.99 -12.94
C SER A 200 -25.59 12.11 -11.75
N ILE A 201 -26.26 10.98 -11.98
CA ILE A 201 -26.62 10.01 -10.94
C ILE A 201 -25.36 9.46 -10.27
N HIS A 202 -24.35 9.05 -11.04
CA HIS A 202 -23.09 8.55 -10.50
C HIS A 202 -22.41 9.58 -9.59
N ASN A 203 -22.29 10.84 -10.04
CA ASN A 203 -21.69 11.90 -9.23
C ASN A 203 -22.48 12.19 -7.95
N VAL A 204 -23.81 12.10 -7.97
CA VAL A 204 -24.64 12.19 -6.76
C VAL A 204 -24.35 11.03 -5.80
N ILE A 205 -24.20 9.80 -6.33
CA ILE A 205 -23.79 8.64 -5.55
C ILE A 205 -22.40 8.87 -4.94
N VAL A 206 -21.44 9.42 -5.68
CA VAL A 206 -20.11 9.74 -5.15
C VAL A 206 -20.21 10.72 -3.99
N VAL A 207 -20.94 11.83 -4.14
CA VAL A 207 -21.11 12.85 -3.09
C VAL A 207 -21.82 12.30 -1.85
N ALA A 208 -22.76 11.36 -2.01
CA ALA A 208 -23.52 10.82 -0.90
C ALA A 208 -22.83 9.61 -0.23
N VAL A 209 -22.47 8.59 -1.01
CA VAL A 209 -22.05 7.28 -0.52
C VAL A 209 -20.60 7.29 -0.07
N LEU A 210 -19.68 7.88 -0.83
CA LEU A 210 -18.25 7.84 -0.51
C LEU A 210 -17.96 8.50 0.86
N PRO A 211 -18.41 9.75 1.14
CA PRO A 211 -18.28 10.33 2.47
C PRO A 211 -18.98 9.51 3.57
N SER A 212 -20.17 8.96 3.28
CA SER A 212 -20.91 8.15 4.26
C SER A 212 -20.16 6.89 4.69
N ILE A 213 -19.52 6.18 3.76
CA ILE A 213 -18.71 5.00 4.11
C ILE A 213 -17.48 5.40 4.93
N TYR A 214 -16.83 6.52 4.63
CA TYR A 214 -15.69 6.97 5.46
C TYR A 214 -16.11 7.50 6.82
N LEU A 215 -17.27 8.14 6.96
CA LEU A 215 -17.84 8.47 8.26
C LEU A 215 -18.13 7.20 9.07
N LEU A 216 -18.68 6.16 8.44
CA LEU A 216 -18.86 4.86 9.08
C LEU A 216 -17.52 4.23 9.49
N PHE A 217 -16.52 4.27 8.62
CA PHE A 217 -15.17 3.78 8.94
C PHE A 217 -14.56 4.52 10.13
N ALA A 218 -14.70 5.85 10.17
CA ALA A 218 -14.26 6.69 11.28
C ALA A 218 -14.94 6.28 12.60
N LEU A 219 -16.26 6.06 12.56
CA LEU A 219 -17.05 5.63 13.71
C LEU A 219 -16.59 4.25 14.21
N ILE A 220 -16.42 3.28 13.32
CA ILE A 220 -15.95 1.93 13.68
C ILE A 220 -14.55 2.02 14.31
N LEU A 221 -13.64 2.80 13.71
CA LEU A 221 -12.29 3.02 14.22
C LEU A 221 -12.29 3.65 15.61
N PHE A 222 -13.18 4.63 15.84
CA PHE A 222 -13.33 5.28 17.13
C PHE A 222 -13.88 4.34 18.21
N VAL A 223 -14.93 3.57 17.90
CA VAL A 223 -15.53 2.62 18.84
C VAL A 223 -14.55 1.52 19.20
N LYS A 224 -13.86 0.92 18.22
CA LYS A 224 -12.84 -0.11 18.50
C LYS A 224 -11.61 0.48 19.17
N GLY A 225 -11.20 1.68 18.79
CA GLY A 225 -10.09 2.40 19.41
C GLY A 225 -10.32 2.65 20.91
N ARG A 226 -11.53 3.07 21.29
CA ARG A 226 -11.91 3.24 22.71
C ARG A 226 -11.87 1.95 23.51
N LYS A 227 -12.41 0.85 22.95
CA LYS A 227 -12.40 -0.47 23.62
C LYS A 227 -10.99 -1.01 23.82
N ILE A 228 -10.09 -0.75 22.87
CA ILE A 228 -8.69 -1.17 22.92
C ILE A 228 -7.89 -0.29 23.90
N SER A 229 -8.01 1.04 23.83
CA SER A 229 -7.31 1.97 24.73
C SER A 229 -7.74 1.84 26.19
N ALA A 230 -8.95 1.33 26.45
CA ALA A 230 -9.41 1.00 27.80
C ALA A 230 -8.79 -0.31 28.35
N ALA A 231 -8.18 -1.15 27.49
CA ALA A 231 -7.67 -2.48 27.83
C ALA A 231 -6.15 -2.64 27.67
N ALA A 232 -5.49 -1.83 26.84
CA ALA A 232 -4.03 -1.80 26.66
C ALA A 232 -3.59 -0.49 25.97
N GLY A 233 -2.31 -0.11 26.08
CA GLY A 233 -1.72 1.09 25.47
C GLY A 233 -1.84 1.19 23.94
N PRO A 234 -1.21 2.20 23.29
CA PRO A 234 -1.41 2.47 21.87
C PRO A 234 -0.99 1.28 20.97
N ASN A 235 -1.98 0.56 20.42
CA ASN A 235 -1.76 -0.54 19.49
C ASN A 235 -1.26 -0.03 18.12
N ALA A 236 -0.13 -0.57 17.64
CA ALA A 236 0.48 -0.21 16.36
C ALA A 236 -0.45 -0.42 15.15
N SER A 237 -1.35 -1.41 15.21
CA SER A 237 -2.38 -1.63 14.18
C SER A 237 -3.37 -0.46 14.10
N LEU A 238 -3.78 0.12 15.24
CA LEU A 238 -4.71 1.25 15.30
C LEU A 238 -4.07 2.55 14.78
N VAL A 239 -2.77 2.74 15.03
CA VAL A 239 -2.01 3.90 14.51
C VAL A 239 -1.90 3.84 12.99
N ASN A 240 -1.62 2.67 12.41
CA ASN A 240 -1.59 2.51 10.96
C ASN A 240 -2.97 2.74 10.33
N GLN A 241 -4.06 2.27 10.96
CA GLN A 241 -5.43 2.51 10.48
C GLN A 241 -5.83 4.00 10.53
N LYS A 242 -5.39 4.77 11.54
CA LYS A 242 -5.60 6.23 11.60
C LYS A 242 -4.91 6.97 10.46
N SER A 243 -3.68 6.59 10.11
CA SER A 243 -2.98 7.19 8.96
C SER A 243 -3.73 6.90 7.67
N ILE A 244 -4.13 5.64 7.45
CA ILE A 244 -4.93 5.23 6.28
C ILE A 244 -6.25 6.00 6.22
N PHE A 245 -6.92 6.22 7.35
CA PHE A 245 -8.14 7.01 7.39
C PHE A 245 -7.94 8.44 6.86
N ILE A 246 -6.92 9.15 7.36
CA ILE A 246 -6.64 10.53 6.94
C ILE A 246 -6.34 10.60 5.44
N GLN A 247 -5.54 9.66 4.92
CA GLN A 247 -5.22 9.57 3.50
C GLN A 247 -6.49 9.56 2.65
N VAL A 248 -7.43 8.71 3.03
CA VAL A 248 -8.56 8.40 2.17
C VAL A 248 -9.69 9.42 2.32
N VAL A 249 -9.83 10.07 3.49
CA VAL A 249 -10.71 11.23 3.66
C VAL A 249 -10.27 12.38 2.76
N LEU A 250 -8.96 12.66 2.67
CA LEU A 250 -8.45 13.74 1.82
C LEU A 250 -8.78 13.51 0.34
N ILE A 251 -8.57 12.28 -0.16
CA ILE A 251 -8.90 11.92 -1.55
C ILE A 251 -10.41 12.02 -1.78
N SER A 252 -11.22 11.47 -0.88
CA SER A 252 -12.69 11.49 -0.98
C SER A 252 -13.28 12.90 -0.97
N CYS A 253 -12.72 13.81 -0.19
CA CYS A 253 -13.14 15.21 -0.19
C CYS A 253 -12.91 15.87 -1.55
N VAL A 254 -11.77 15.61 -2.19
CA VAL A 254 -11.46 16.13 -3.52
C VAL A 254 -12.42 15.56 -4.57
N ASN A 255 -12.72 14.26 -4.49
CA ASN A 255 -13.68 13.59 -5.39
C ASN A 255 -15.10 14.12 -5.23
N ALA A 256 -15.52 14.38 -3.99
CA ALA A 256 -16.82 14.98 -3.70
C ALA A 256 -16.92 16.42 -4.21
N ILE A 257 -15.89 17.25 -4.05
CA ILE A 257 -15.86 18.63 -4.56
C ILE A 257 -15.93 18.62 -6.09
N ALA A 258 -15.11 17.81 -6.77
CA ALA A 258 -15.14 17.67 -8.21
C ALA A 258 -16.53 17.24 -8.70
N SER A 259 -17.09 16.18 -8.11
CA SER A 259 -18.43 15.67 -8.43
C SER A 259 -19.51 16.73 -8.27
N ALA A 260 -19.51 17.45 -7.14
CA ALA A 260 -20.51 18.48 -6.83
C ALA A 260 -20.45 19.64 -7.83
N ILE A 261 -19.25 20.10 -8.20
CA ILE A 261 -19.09 21.15 -9.21
C ILE A 261 -19.59 20.67 -10.57
N TYR A 262 -19.21 19.47 -11.02
CA TYR A 262 -19.66 18.93 -12.31
C TYR A 262 -21.18 18.71 -12.37
N VAL A 263 -21.82 18.30 -11.28
CA VAL A 263 -23.28 18.24 -11.21
C VAL A 263 -23.87 19.64 -11.31
N SER A 264 -23.28 20.61 -10.62
CA SER A 264 -23.75 22.01 -10.63
C SER A 264 -23.63 22.66 -12.01
N MET A 265 -22.59 22.33 -12.78
CA MET A 265 -22.43 22.80 -14.17
C MET A 265 -23.61 22.43 -15.07
N ASN A 266 -24.33 21.34 -14.75
CA ASN A 266 -25.49 20.88 -15.52
C ASN A 266 -26.81 21.49 -15.04
N LEU A 267 -26.81 22.17 -13.89
CA LEU A 267 -28.03 22.75 -13.29
C LEU A 267 -28.09 24.26 -13.44
N VAL A 268 -26.94 24.93 -13.31
CA VAL A 268 -26.86 26.39 -13.32
C VAL A 268 -25.56 26.85 -14.01
N PRO A 269 -25.57 28.02 -14.67
CA PRO A 269 -24.34 28.64 -15.15
C PRO A 269 -23.37 28.91 -13.98
N LEU A 270 -22.14 28.42 -14.08
CA LEU A 270 -21.10 28.65 -13.07
C LEU A 270 -20.08 29.69 -13.53
N SER A 271 -19.45 30.35 -12.55
CA SER A 271 -18.32 31.25 -12.83
C SER A 271 -17.12 30.47 -13.36
N LYS A 272 -16.31 31.09 -14.23
CA LYS A 272 -15.09 30.47 -14.78
C LYS A 272 -14.14 29.97 -13.69
N LEU A 273 -14.05 30.68 -12.57
CA LEU A 273 -13.21 30.27 -11.43
C LEU A 273 -13.70 28.95 -10.85
N LEU A 274 -15.00 28.80 -10.61
CA LEU A 274 -15.56 27.57 -10.03
C LEU A 274 -15.40 26.39 -11.00
N ILE A 275 -15.55 26.63 -12.30
CA ILE A 275 -15.28 25.64 -13.35
C ILE A 275 -13.81 25.16 -13.30
N LEU A 276 -12.88 26.11 -13.21
CA LEU A 276 -11.45 25.81 -13.12
C LEU A 276 -11.10 25.05 -11.83
N VAL A 277 -11.72 25.42 -10.70
CA VAL A 277 -11.58 24.69 -9.43
C VAL A 277 -12.08 23.25 -9.59
N GLY A 278 -13.23 23.03 -10.22
CA GLY A 278 -13.74 21.69 -10.50
C GLY A 278 -12.78 20.85 -11.33
N HIS A 279 -12.19 21.44 -12.38
CA HIS A 279 -11.19 20.76 -13.20
C HIS A 279 -9.90 20.46 -12.43
N PHE A 280 -9.40 21.42 -11.64
CA PHE A 280 -8.24 21.21 -10.80
C PHE A 280 -8.48 20.10 -9.76
N CYS A 281 -9.65 20.09 -9.11
CA CYS A 281 -10.05 19.01 -8.22
C CYS A 281 -10.09 17.65 -8.95
N TRP A 282 -10.53 17.60 -10.20
CA TRP A 282 -10.48 16.37 -10.98
C TRP A 282 -9.03 15.90 -11.27
N ILE A 283 -8.10 16.81 -11.60
CA ILE A 283 -6.68 16.43 -11.70
C ILE A 283 -6.16 15.91 -10.37
N MET A 284 -6.46 16.62 -9.27
CA MET A 284 -5.97 16.29 -7.94
C MET A 284 -6.57 15.00 -7.38
N ALA A 285 -7.80 14.66 -7.74
CA ALA A 285 -8.44 13.38 -7.42
C ALA A 285 -7.51 12.21 -7.75
N HIS A 286 -6.97 12.24 -8.96
CA HIS A 286 -6.08 11.19 -9.47
C HIS A 286 -4.61 11.46 -9.17
N GLY A 287 -4.18 12.71 -8.98
CA GLY A 287 -2.77 13.10 -8.78
C GLY A 287 -2.28 13.09 -7.33
N ILE A 288 -3.18 13.20 -6.35
CA ILE A 288 -2.84 13.18 -4.92
C ILE A 288 -2.41 11.80 -4.39
N PRO A 289 -3.02 10.66 -4.78
CA PRO A 289 -2.72 9.35 -4.19
C PRO A 289 -1.23 8.98 -4.11
N PRO A 290 -0.35 9.18 -5.13
CA PRO A 290 1.05 8.80 -5.03
C PRO A 290 1.80 9.68 -4.03
N ILE A 291 1.45 10.97 -3.93
CA ILE A 291 1.98 11.88 -2.90
C ILE A 291 1.58 11.36 -1.51
N ILE A 292 0.31 10.97 -1.36
CA ILE A 292 -0.21 10.40 -0.13
C ILE A 292 0.49 9.09 0.23
N TYR A 293 0.77 8.22 -0.73
CA TYR A 293 1.48 6.97 -0.50
C TYR A 293 2.91 7.24 -0.02
N LEU A 294 3.62 8.17 -0.65
CA LEU A 294 4.98 8.54 -0.28
C LEU A 294 5.07 9.28 1.06
N LEU A 295 4.04 10.01 1.48
CA LEU A 295 4.06 10.74 2.76
C LEU A 295 3.57 9.88 3.93
N LEU A 296 2.49 9.13 3.72
CA LEU A 296 1.69 8.55 4.81
C LEU A 296 1.62 7.01 4.78
N ASN A 297 1.94 6.35 3.65
CA ASN A 297 2.01 4.88 3.61
C ASN A 297 3.45 4.41 3.88
N LYS A 298 3.72 4.04 5.13
CA LYS A 298 5.07 3.63 5.59
C LYS A 298 5.65 2.49 4.76
N THR A 299 4.83 1.50 4.38
CA THR A 299 5.25 0.34 3.60
C THR A 299 5.68 0.75 2.19
N VAL A 300 4.83 1.49 1.48
CA VAL A 300 5.15 1.97 0.12
C VAL A 300 6.35 2.90 0.16
N ARG A 301 6.38 3.86 1.09
CA ARG A 301 7.50 4.79 1.26
C ARG A 301 8.82 4.07 1.49
N HIS A 302 8.85 3.08 2.37
CA HIS A 302 10.04 2.29 2.64
C HIS A 302 10.54 1.58 1.37
N ASP A 303 9.65 0.90 0.65
CA ASP A 303 10.03 0.14 -0.54
C ASP A 303 10.50 1.03 -1.69
N VAL A 304 9.90 2.22 -1.82
CA VAL A 304 10.34 3.24 -2.78
C VAL A 304 11.74 3.77 -2.39
N LEU A 305 11.97 4.10 -1.12
CA LEU A 305 13.30 4.53 -0.65
C LEU A 305 14.36 3.47 -0.93
N VAL A 306 14.08 2.20 -0.63
CA VAL A 306 15.00 1.09 -0.91
C VAL A 306 15.30 0.96 -2.40
N MET A 307 14.30 1.20 -3.27
CA MET A 307 14.46 1.14 -4.72
C MET A 307 15.45 2.20 -5.25
N PHE A 308 15.43 3.41 -4.68
CA PHE A 308 16.32 4.50 -5.11
C PHE A 308 17.70 4.46 -4.44
N VAL A 309 17.79 4.02 -3.18
CA VAL A 309 19.06 4.03 -2.43
C VAL A 309 19.93 2.79 -2.72
N ARG A 310 19.35 1.62 -3.02
CA ARG A 310 20.13 0.40 -3.33
C ARG A 310 21.09 0.56 -4.52
N PRO A 311 20.68 1.14 -5.67
CA PRO A 311 21.60 1.41 -6.78
C PRO A 311 22.74 2.36 -6.39
N ILE A 312 22.45 3.37 -5.55
CA ILE A 312 23.45 4.34 -5.09
C ILE A 312 24.48 3.68 -4.17
N GLY A 313 24.05 2.81 -3.25
CA GLY A 313 24.95 2.05 -2.37
C GLY A 313 25.82 1.03 -3.11
N MET A 314 25.37 0.53 -4.28
CA MET A 314 26.20 -0.31 -5.15
C MET A 314 27.28 0.48 -5.90
N VAL A 315 27.05 1.77 -6.16
CA VAL A 315 27.99 2.66 -6.87
C VAL A 315 28.96 3.37 -5.89
N PHE A 316 28.49 3.67 -4.67
CA PHE A 316 29.29 4.32 -3.63
C PHE A 316 29.25 3.49 -2.33
N PRO A 317 30.18 2.54 -2.12
CA PRO A 317 30.19 1.66 -0.94
C PRO A 317 30.42 2.39 0.39
N PHE A 318 30.75 3.69 0.36
CA PHE A 318 30.87 4.56 1.54
C PHE A 318 29.54 5.19 1.98
N ILE A 319 28.48 5.08 1.18
CA ILE A 319 27.12 5.47 1.58
C ILE A 319 26.51 4.26 2.28
N THR A 320 26.57 4.27 3.61
CA THR A 320 25.78 3.35 4.43
C THR A 320 24.31 3.61 4.13
N LEU A 321 23.66 2.64 3.46
CA LEU A 321 22.21 2.54 3.44
C LEU A 321 21.71 2.72 4.88
N PRO A 322 20.61 3.46 5.13
CA PRO A 322 19.94 3.30 6.40
C PRO A 322 19.61 1.81 6.48
N SER A 323 20.29 1.11 7.39
CA SER A 323 19.91 -0.22 7.81
C SER A 323 18.41 -0.13 8.02
N GLY A 324 17.64 -0.79 7.14
CA GLY A 324 16.20 -0.83 7.28
C GLY A 324 15.98 -1.29 8.69
N GLY A 325 15.45 -0.40 9.53
CA GLY A 325 15.34 -0.64 10.95
C GLY A 325 14.55 -1.92 11.14
N LYS A 326 15.25 -3.04 11.33
CA LYS A 326 14.84 -4.08 12.26
C LYS A 326 15.01 -3.50 13.67
N THR A 327 14.33 -2.37 13.92
CA THR A 327 14.24 -1.73 15.22
C THR A 327 12.77 -1.83 15.60
N SER A 328 12.52 -2.80 16.48
CA SER A 328 11.42 -2.89 17.45
C SER A 328 9.95 -3.11 17.03
N ILE A 329 9.59 -3.38 15.77
CA ILE A 329 8.18 -3.69 15.41
C ILE A 329 7.87 -5.20 15.25
N ILE A 330 8.88 -6.07 15.09
CA ILE A 330 8.67 -7.52 14.95
C ILE A 330 8.55 -8.25 16.30
N ARG A 331 8.74 -7.60 17.45
CA ARG A 331 8.50 -8.25 18.77
C ARG A 331 7.04 -8.32 19.22
N THR A 332 6.06 -7.85 18.43
CA THR A 332 4.65 -7.87 18.86
C THR A 332 3.69 -8.57 17.90
N LEU A 333 4.18 -9.21 16.84
CA LEU A 333 3.33 -9.94 15.89
C LEU A 333 3.53 -11.46 15.88
N GLU A 334 4.54 -12.01 16.57
CA GLU A 334 4.72 -13.46 16.70
C GLU A 334 3.99 -14.09 17.91
N THR A 335 3.35 -13.31 18.78
CA THR A 335 2.58 -13.89 19.90
C THR A 335 1.11 -14.20 19.60
N ASN A 336 0.60 -13.99 18.37
CA ASN A 336 -0.82 -14.25 18.08
C ASN A 336 -1.14 -14.72 16.65
N ARG A 337 -0.35 -15.65 16.11
CA ARG A 337 -0.85 -16.55 15.06
C ARG A 337 -0.62 -18.00 15.44
N VAL A 338 -1.57 -18.48 16.25
CA VAL A 338 -2.14 -19.81 16.12
C VAL A 338 -2.45 -20.03 14.63
N THR A 339 -1.68 -20.90 13.98
CA THR A 339 -2.10 -21.48 12.71
C THR A 339 -2.90 -22.73 13.04
N VAL A 340 -4.21 -22.61 12.91
CA VAL A 340 -5.09 -23.76 12.69
C VAL A 340 -4.78 -24.28 11.29
N THR A 341 -4.01 -25.36 11.21
CA THR A 341 -4.03 -26.28 10.07
C THR A 341 -4.57 -27.62 10.58
N ASN A 342 -5.84 -27.88 10.25
CA ASN A 342 -6.45 -29.19 10.39
C ASN A 342 -5.84 -30.14 9.36
N THR A 343 -5.03 -31.08 9.81
CA THR A 343 -5.02 -32.44 9.29
C THR A 343 -4.95 -33.40 10.45
N SER A 344 -5.96 -34.27 10.49
CA SER A 344 -6.33 -35.18 11.57
C SER A 344 -5.22 -36.17 11.95
N LYS A 345 -4.89 -36.25 13.25
CA LYS A 345 -4.95 -37.46 14.10
C LYS A 345 -4.23 -37.23 15.45
N SER A 346 -5.01 -37.24 16.55
CA SER A 346 -4.68 -37.71 17.93
C SER A 346 -3.45 -37.10 18.63
N ILE A 347 -3.42 -36.57 19.87
CA ILE A 347 -3.83 -37.09 21.19
C ILE A 347 -3.75 -35.92 22.23
N HIS A 348 -4.70 -35.86 23.16
CA HIS A 348 -4.69 -35.41 24.59
C HIS A 348 -3.30 -35.15 25.28
N ILE A 349 -3.02 -34.31 26.31
CA ILE A 349 -3.80 -33.61 27.37
C ILE A 349 -2.83 -32.82 28.32
N ILE A 350 -3.39 -31.88 29.12
CA ILE A 350 -3.03 -31.41 30.51
C ILE A 350 -1.87 -30.41 30.79
N MET A 351 -2.27 -29.26 31.37
CA MET A 351 -1.49 -28.42 32.31
C MET A 351 -1.38 -29.07 33.70
N LEU A 352 -0.24 -28.95 34.37
CA LEU A 352 -0.17 -29.02 35.84
C LEU A 352 0.83 -28.00 36.41
N GLN A 353 0.33 -27.21 37.36
CA GLN A 353 1.09 -26.33 38.26
C GLN A 353 1.86 -27.14 39.30
N THR A 354 3.02 -26.64 39.75
CA THR A 354 3.42 -26.67 41.18
C THR A 354 4.44 -25.58 41.54
N ASN A 355 3.92 -24.49 42.10
CA ASN A 355 4.29 -23.80 43.34
C ASN A 355 5.72 -23.76 43.95
N ARG A 356 6.05 -22.51 44.38
CA ARG A 356 6.81 -22.04 45.57
C ARG A 356 8.34 -22.06 45.53
N VAL A 357 8.96 -20.87 45.46
CA VAL A 357 9.68 -20.17 46.56
C VAL A 357 9.69 -18.64 46.28
N LYS A 358 9.51 -17.82 47.33
CA LYS A 358 9.77 -16.36 47.44
C LYS A 358 10.47 -16.16 48.81
N PRO A 359 11.07 -15.00 49.15
CA PRO A 359 11.69 -13.92 48.36
C PRO A 359 13.07 -13.50 48.95
N LEU A 360 13.87 -12.63 48.30
CA LEU A 360 14.64 -11.55 48.99
C LEU A 360 15.36 -10.56 48.04
N ALA A 361 15.30 -9.28 48.43
CA ALA A 361 16.25 -8.17 48.20
C ALA A 361 16.45 -7.55 46.80
N THR A 362 15.95 -6.31 46.70
CA THR A 362 16.46 -5.17 45.92
C THR A 362 17.96 -4.91 46.13
N ILE A 363 18.73 -4.83 45.05
CA ILE A 363 20.03 -4.11 44.96
C ILE A 363 20.18 -3.55 43.52
N GLU A 364 20.25 -2.23 43.38
CA GLU A 364 20.86 -1.57 42.19
C GLU A 364 22.39 -1.62 42.29
N PRO A 365 23.11 -1.67 41.16
CA PRO A 365 24.26 -0.76 41.05
C PRO A 365 24.49 -0.14 39.67
N SER A 366 24.55 1.19 39.69
CA SER A 366 25.61 2.08 39.17
C SER A 366 26.38 1.74 37.88
N HIS A 367 26.42 2.74 37.00
CA HIS A 367 27.44 2.97 35.97
C HIS A 367 28.88 2.73 36.48
N HIS A 368 29.64 1.87 35.80
CA HIS A 368 31.10 2.00 35.71
C HIS A 368 31.61 1.56 34.33
N HIS A 369 32.27 2.49 33.64
CA HIS A 369 33.23 2.19 32.61
C HIS A 369 34.41 1.44 33.22
N GLN A 370 34.77 0.27 32.68
CA GLN A 370 36.11 -0.29 32.82
C GLN A 370 36.61 -0.89 31.50
N SER A 371 37.92 -0.73 31.33
CA SER A 371 38.76 -0.80 30.14
C SER A 371 39.00 -2.22 29.60
N ALA A 372 39.41 -2.25 28.34
CA ALA A 372 39.65 -3.39 27.46
C ALA A 372 40.77 -4.37 27.88
N ASN A 373 40.65 -5.56 27.28
CA ASN A 373 41.63 -6.61 26.96
C ASN A 373 42.13 -7.59 28.04
N ALA A 374 41.54 -8.80 28.02
CA ALA A 374 42.25 -10.06 27.69
C ALA A 374 41.21 -11.17 27.42
N ASN A 375 41.21 -11.71 26.19
CA ASN A 375 40.42 -12.86 25.71
C ASN A 375 38.91 -12.63 25.46
N GLU A 376 38.59 -12.19 24.23
CA GLU A 376 37.26 -12.27 23.60
C GLU A 376 36.82 -13.71 23.31
N LEU A 377 36.74 -14.55 24.35
CA LEU A 377 36.26 -15.92 24.25
C LEU A 377 34.85 -15.98 24.83
N LEU A 378 33.86 -16.29 24.00
CA LEU A 378 32.53 -16.69 24.46
C LEU A 378 32.65 -18.06 25.13
N LYS A 379 32.12 -18.18 26.35
CA LYS A 379 31.94 -19.47 27.03
C LYS A 379 30.47 -19.84 26.93
N VAL A 380 30.18 -20.99 26.36
CA VAL A 380 28.82 -21.54 26.32
C VAL A 380 28.81 -22.78 27.20
N TYR A 381 27.90 -22.83 28.18
CA TYR A 381 27.74 -23.95 29.12
C TYR A 381 26.54 -24.82 28.72
N PHE A 382 26.63 -26.12 28.98
CA PHE A 382 25.62 -27.13 28.60
C PHE A 382 25.29 -28.09 29.76
N ASP A 383 24.06 -28.60 29.74
CA ASP A 383 23.50 -29.63 30.64
C ASP A 383 23.05 -30.83 29.74
N PRO A 384 23.29 -32.12 30.08
CA PRO A 384 23.64 -32.70 31.36
C PRO A 384 25.17 -32.86 31.57
N PRO A 385 25.62 -33.00 32.82
CA PRO A 385 27.02 -33.24 33.15
C PRO A 385 27.53 -34.59 32.61
N GLU A 386 28.83 -34.65 32.28
CA GLU A 386 29.61 -35.87 31.95
C GLU A 386 29.52 -36.46 30.52
N VAL A 387 29.05 -35.70 29.52
CA VAL A 387 29.01 -36.15 28.12
C VAL A 387 29.79 -35.20 27.20
N GLN A 388 30.79 -35.70 26.47
CA GLN A 388 31.48 -34.89 25.45
C GLN A 388 30.65 -34.75 24.18
N TYR A 389 30.50 -33.51 23.71
CA TYR A 389 29.82 -33.19 22.44
C TYR A 389 30.81 -32.74 21.37
N LEU A 390 30.54 -33.14 20.13
CA LEU A 390 31.12 -32.53 18.94
C LEU A 390 30.21 -31.39 18.48
N VAL A 391 30.75 -30.17 18.40
CA VAL A 391 29.95 -28.98 18.08
C VAL A 391 30.28 -28.44 16.70
N THR A 392 29.24 -28.21 15.91
CA THR A 392 29.28 -27.46 14.65
C THR A 392 28.54 -26.14 14.85
N VAL A 393 29.19 -25.04 14.49
CA VAL A 393 28.62 -23.69 14.55
C VAL A 393 28.37 -23.20 13.13
N SER A 394 27.14 -22.84 12.84
CA SER A 394 26.72 -22.38 11.51
C SER A 394 25.98 -21.04 11.58
N LYS A 395 26.22 -20.20 10.58
CA LYS A 395 25.44 -18.99 10.33
C LYS A 395 24.19 -19.34 9.54
N VAL A 396 23.03 -18.83 9.96
CA VAL A 396 21.81 -18.87 9.16
C VAL A 396 21.83 -17.69 8.17
N ILE A 397 21.81 -17.99 6.88
CA ILE A 397 21.81 -16.97 5.82
C ILE A 397 20.37 -16.64 5.41
N ASP A 398 19.53 -17.66 5.32
CA ASP A 398 18.11 -17.57 5.00
C ASP A 398 17.34 -18.60 5.83
N PHE A 399 16.38 -18.12 6.62
CA PHE A 399 15.56 -18.98 7.50
C PHE A 399 14.45 -19.69 6.70
N ASP A 400 13.99 -19.09 5.60
CA ASP A 400 12.92 -19.64 4.76
C ASP A 400 13.43 -20.77 3.85
N GLU A 401 14.72 -20.72 3.46
CA GLU A 401 15.37 -21.76 2.63
C GLU A 401 16.19 -22.78 3.44
N GLY A 402 16.42 -22.55 4.74
CA GLY A 402 17.23 -23.45 5.59
C GLY A 402 18.72 -23.46 5.22
N THR A 403 19.24 -22.35 4.70
CA THR A 403 20.60 -22.28 4.18
C THR A 403 21.59 -21.90 5.27
N TYR A 404 22.45 -22.86 5.65
CA TYR A 404 23.46 -22.71 6.70
C TYR A 404 24.87 -22.60 6.12
N ARG A 405 25.67 -21.66 6.63
CA ARG A 405 27.11 -21.60 6.35
C ARG A 405 27.90 -21.98 7.59
N ILE A 406 28.67 -23.07 7.50
CA ILE A 406 29.53 -23.54 8.59
C ILE A 406 30.63 -22.51 8.86
N ILE A 407 30.78 -22.11 10.12
CA ILE A 407 31.79 -21.15 10.58
C ILE A 407 32.86 -21.85 11.45
N ALA A 408 32.45 -22.87 12.21
CA ALA A 408 33.37 -23.74 12.93
C ALA A 408 32.81 -25.17 12.99
N ASN A 409 33.66 -26.18 12.88
CA ASN A 409 33.25 -27.58 12.93
C ASN A 409 34.25 -28.40 13.76
N GLY A 410 33.76 -29.41 14.46
CA GLY A 410 34.58 -30.35 15.21
C GLY A 410 35.09 -29.83 16.56
N LEU A 411 34.44 -28.82 17.14
CA LEU A 411 34.82 -28.29 18.45
C LEU A 411 34.41 -29.27 19.55
N ARG A 412 35.36 -29.64 20.43
CA ARG A 412 35.07 -30.48 21.60
C ARG A 412 34.75 -29.63 22.82
N THR A 413 33.74 -30.04 23.57
CA THR A 413 33.44 -29.47 24.89
C THR A 413 34.54 -29.80 25.90
N LYS A 414 34.67 -28.97 26.93
CA LYS A 414 35.52 -29.18 28.10
C LYS A 414 34.66 -29.23 29.35
N THR A 415 34.75 -30.34 30.08
CA THR A 415 34.12 -30.51 31.40
C THR A 415 34.73 -29.54 32.42
N GLN A 416 33.88 -28.79 33.11
CA GLN A 416 34.24 -27.89 34.20
C GLN A 416 34.19 -28.62 35.56
N PRO A 417 34.85 -28.07 36.61
CA PRO A 417 34.86 -28.69 37.94
C PRO A 417 33.49 -28.88 38.59
N ASP A 418 32.48 -28.15 38.12
CA ASP A 418 31.07 -28.25 38.56
C ASP A 418 30.26 -29.26 37.73
N GLY A 419 30.91 -30.05 36.88
CA GLY A 419 30.31 -31.08 36.04
C GLY A 419 29.81 -30.59 34.68
N ARG A 420 29.71 -29.28 34.46
CA ARG A 420 29.13 -28.71 33.24
C ARG A 420 30.08 -28.78 32.04
N GLU A 421 29.54 -28.96 30.85
CA GLU A 421 30.31 -28.95 29.62
C GLU A 421 30.40 -27.54 29.04
N MET A 422 31.56 -27.14 28.49
CA MET A 422 31.75 -25.81 27.92
C MET A 422 32.55 -25.80 26.61
N ILE A 423 32.16 -24.97 25.63
CA ILE A 423 33.02 -24.58 24.50
C ILE A 423 33.50 -23.13 24.64
N LYS A 424 34.72 -22.86 24.16
CA LYS A 424 35.26 -21.51 24.01
C LYS A 424 35.30 -21.14 22.53
N LEU A 425 34.64 -20.05 22.18
CA LEU A 425 34.58 -19.53 20.80
C LEU A 425 35.16 -18.13 20.73
N ASN A 426 35.95 -17.87 19.69
CA ASN A 426 36.46 -16.52 19.45
C ASN A 426 35.30 -15.62 18.98
N LYS A 427 35.04 -14.52 19.69
CA LYS A 427 33.92 -13.61 19.37
C LYS A 427 34.04 -12.96 17.99
N THR A 428 35.25 -12.80 17.43
CA THR A 428 35.42 -12.31 16.05
C THR A 428 34.88 -13.27 15.00
N ILE A 429 34.71 -14.56 15.32
CA ILE A 429 34.07 -15.55 14.44
C ILE A 429 32.54 -15.35 14.41
N LEU A 430 31.98 -14.70 15.44
CA LEU A 430 30.55 -14.46 15.65
C LEU A 430 30.12 -13.05 15.19
N ALA A 431 30.70 -12.52 14.10
CA ALA A 431 30.43 -11.18 13.55
C ALA A 431 28.92 -10.86 13.34
N ASP A 432 28.56 -9.60 13.05
CA ASP A 432 27.17 -9.06 13.00
C ASP A 432 26.12 -9.94 12.26
N PHE A 433 25.61 -10.96 12.94
CA PHE A 433 24.67 -11.94 12.40
C PHE A 433 23.40 -11.96 13.25
N GLU A 434 22.27 -12.20 12.60
CA GLU A 434 20.98 -12.14 13.27
C GLU A 434 20.74 -13.39 14.14
N TYR A 435 21.17 -14.57 13.66
CA TYR A 435 21.04 -15.85 14.35
C TYR A 435 22.25 -16.77 14.13
N ILE A 436 22.61 -17.53 15.16
CA ILE A 436 23.69 -18.51 15.16
C ILE A 436 23.12 -19.86 15.57
N SER A 437 23.42 -20.88 14.77
CA SER A 437 23.02 -22.25 15.02
C SER A 437 24.19 -23.06 15.55
N PHE A 438 23.93 -23.84 16.61
CA PHE A 438 24.83 -24.78 17.21
C PHE A 438 24.25 -26.19 17.05
N ILE A 439 24.97 -27.06 16.35
CA ILE A 439 24.61 -28.47 16.22
C ILE A 439 25.57 -29.25 17.10
N PHE A 440 25.01 -29.98 18.05
CA PHE A 440 25.74 -30.85 18.96
C PHE A 440 25.54 -32.28 18.52
N VAL A 441 26.60 -33.06 18.47
CA VAL A 441 26.56 -34.50 18.20
C VAL A 441 27.19 -35.23 19.37
N ARG A 442 26.39 -36.06 20.05
CA ARG A 442 26.84 -36.95 21.11
C ARG A 442 27.54 -38.17 20.52
N SER A 443 28.40 -38.84 21.31
CA SER A 443 29.19 -40.01 20.89
C SER A 443 28.36 -41.19 20.39
N ASP A 444 27.09 -41.30 20.78
CA ASP A 444 26.13 -42.31 20.32
C ASP A 444 25.31 -41.88 19.07
N GLY A 445 25.61 -40.71 18.51
CA GLY A 445 24.98 -40.18 17.30
C GLY A 445 23.77 -39.29 17.55
N LEU A 446 23.35 -39.07 18.79
CA LEU A 446 22.25 -38.17 19.12
C LEU A 446 22.62 -36.72 18.76
N LYS A 447 21.71 -36.00 18.09
CA LYS A 447 21.94 -34.61 17.68
C LYS A 447 21.03 -33.66 18.46
N ALA A 448 21.58 -32.56 18.96
CA ALA A 448 20.81 -31.45 19.50
C ALA A 448 21.07 -30.19 18.66
N LEU A 449 20.03 -29.40 18.42
CA LEU A 449 20.09 -28.15 17.67
C LEU A 449 19.73 -27.00 18.60
N GLY A 450 20.66 -26.05 18.73
CA GLY A 450 20.47 -24.79 19.40
C GLY A 450 20.46 -23.65 18.40
N VAL A 451 19.52 -22.71 18.51
CA VAL A 451 19.56 -21.45 17.75
C VAL A 451 19.46 -20.31 18.74
N VAL A 452 20.41 -19.38 18.68
CA VAL A 452 20.43 -18.17 19.51
C VAL A 452 20.57 -16.95 18.63
N SER A 453 20.08 -15.81 19.11
CA SER A 453 20.31 -14.54 18.43
C SER A 453 21.81 -14.19 18.47
N GLY A 454 22.31 -13.50 17.45
CA GLY A 454 23.73 -13.11 17.42
C GLY A 454 24.11 -12.11 18.51
N ASP A 455 23.15 -11.34 19.03
CA ASP A 455 23.36 -10.48 20.20
C ASP A 455 23.55 -11.31 21.48
N GLU A 456 22.70 -12.32 21.71
CA GLU A 456 22.83 -13.20 22.86
C GLU A 456 24.06 -14.10 22.78
N ALA A 457 24.48 -14.48 21.57
CA ALA A 457 25.73 -15.20 21.36
C ALA A 457 26.97 -14.37 21.67
N ARG A 458 26.87 -13.04 21.83
CA ARG A 458 28.00 -12.16 22.16
C ARG A 458 28.15 -11.94 23.68
N GLU A 459 27.09 -12.18 24.45
CA GLU A 459 27.09 -12.13 25.92
C GLU A 459 27.53 -13.48 26.52
N GLU A 460 28.21 -13.46 27.68
CA GLU A 460 28.56 -14.70 28.40
C GLU A 460 27.29 -15.28 29.03
N LYS A 461 26.60 -16.17 28.29
CA LYS A 461 25.27 -16.68 28.65
C LYS A 461 25.27 -18.21 28.75
N GLU A 462 24.56 -18.72 29.74
CA GLU A 462 24.27 -20.15 29.88
C GLU A 462 23.17 -20.53 28.87
N LEU A 463 23.41 -21.58 28.07
CA LEU A 463 22.44 -22.07 27.09
C LEU A 463 22.03 -23.50 27.48
N ALA A 464 20.82 -23.63 28.01
CA ALA A 464 20.20 -24.92 28.24
C ALA A 464 19.53 -25.38 26.93
N PHE A 465 19.83 -26.61 26.50
CA PHE A 465 19.21 -27.22 25.33
C PHE A 465 18.44 -28.47 25.73
N ASP A 466 17.18 -28.53 25.31
CA ASP A 466 16.37 -29.73 25.45
C ASP A 466 16.69 -30.72 24.33
N TYR A 467 16.95 -31.98 24.69
CA TYR A 467 17.23 -33.04 23.73
C TYR A 467 15.93 -33.48 23.06
N TYR A 468 15.90 -33.41 21.73
CA TYR A 468 14.88 -34.05 20.94
C TYR A 468 15.43 -35.38 20.40
N GLU A 469 14.93 -36.49 20.93
CA GLU A 469 15.07 -37.79 20.27
C GLU A 469 14.20 -37.77 19.01
N ASN A 470 14.83 -37.96 17.85
CA ASN A 470 14.13 -38.05 16.57
C ASN A 470 13.03 -39.10 16.63
N GLY A 471 11.79 -38.66 16.45
CA GLY A 471 10.62 -39.51 16.36
C GLY A 471 9.42 -38.79 15.75
N GLY A 472 9.52 -38.40 14.47
CA GLY A 472 8.40 -37.93 13.64
C GLY A 472 8.43 -36.46 13.29
#